data_AF-A0A948XRA6-F1
#
_entry.id   AF-A0A948XRA6-F1
#
_cell.length_a   1.000
_cell.length_b   1.000
_cell.length_c   1.000
_cell.angle_alpha   90.00
_cell.angle_beta   90.00
_cell.angle_gamma   90.00
#
_symmetry.space_group_name_H-M   'P 1'
#
loop_
_entity.id
_entity.type
_entity.pdbx_description
1 polymer ?
#
loop_
_entity_poly.entity_id
_entity_poly.type
_entity_poly.pdbx_seq_one_letter_code
_entity_poly.pdbx_strand_id
1 'polypeptide(L)'
;MAKREFKNKRIKQIVKNIADDFRFSQDMGEFALLFYKADGDGIISGGQIDKMLEYVTTGLEELSKNIQWREEFLKDNTGIDEIKMLQNMKTIEEEYIELRDFLKK
;
A
#
# COMPACT_ATOMS: atom_id res chain seq x y z
N MET A 1 23.15 1.26 -10.64
CA MET A 1 21.68 1.05 -10.57
C MET A 1 21.35 0.63 -9.15
N ALA A 2 20.49 1.36 -8.44
CA ALA A 2 20.08 0.97 -7.09
C ALA A 2 19.28 -0.34 -7.14
N LYS A 3 19.49 -1.23 -6.17
CA LYS A 3 18.69 -2.44 -5.95
C LYS A 3 18.42 -2.53 -4.46
N ARG A 4 17.19 -2.84 -4.09
CA ARG A 4 16.77 -3.03 -2.70
C ARG A 4 16.31 -4.46 -2.49
N GLU A 5 16.76 -5.06 -1.40
CA GLU A 5 16.35 -6.40 -0.99
C GLU A 5 15.43 -6.28 0.22
N PHE A 6 14.38 -7.09 0.27
CA PHE A 6 13.46 -7.13 1.41
C PHE A 6 14.05 -7.89 2.60
N LYS A 7 15.11 -7.35 3.20
CA LYS A 7 15.71 -7.90 4.43
C LYS A 7 14.77 -7.79 5.63
N ASN A 8 13.84 -6.82 5.59
CA ASN A 8 12.82 -6.62 6.59
C ASN A 8 11.57 -7.45 6.28
N LYS A 9 11.20 -8.36 7.19
CA LYS A 9 9.97 -9.17 7.10
C LYS A 9 8.70 -8.32 6.94
N ARG A 10 8.66 -7.13 7.57
CA ARG A 10 7.53 -6.20 7.48
C ARG A 10 7.33 -5.67 6.07
N ILE A 11 8.38 -5.19 5.42
CA ILE A 11 8.31 -4.72 4.02
C ILE A 11 7.91 -5.85 3.07
N LYS A 12 8.47 -7.05 3.28
CA LYS A 12 8.07 -8.22 2.51
C LYS A 12 6.58 -8.52 2.66
N GLN A 13 6.06 -8.44 3.88
CA GLN A 13 4.64 -8.66 4.15
C GLN A 13 3.75 -7.60 3.48
N ILE A 14 4.14 -6.32 3.53
CA ILE A 14 3.39 -5.23 2.89
C ILE A 14 3.32 -5.44 1.37
N VAL A 15 4.45 -5.76 0.73
CA VAL A 15 4.49 -6.03 -0.72
C VAL A 15 3.62 -7.24 -1.07
N LYS A 16 3.65 -8.28 -0.24
CA LYS A 16 2.77 -9.44 -0.40
C LYS A 16 1.29 -9.07 -0.25
N ASN A 17 0.91 -8.25 0.74
CA ASN A 17 -0.48 -7.83 0.93
C ASN A 17 -1.01 -7.11 -0.31
N ILE A 18 -0.25 -6.15 -0.85
CA ILE A 18 -0.61 -5.41 -2.07
C ILE A 18 -0.73 -6.37 -3.27
N ALA A 19 0.20 -7.32 -3.40
CA ALA A 19 0.11 -8.35 -4.43
C ALA A 19 -1.15 -9.22 -4.26
N ASP A 20 -1.47 -9.65 -3.04
CA ASP A 20 -2.67 -10.43 -2.77
C ASP A 20 -3.94 -9.63 -3.10
N ASP A 21 -4.01 -8.34 -2.79
CA ASP A 21 -5.13 -7.46 -3.14
C ASP A 21 -5.38 -7.40 -4.65
N PHE A 22 -4.32 -7.24 -5.45
CA PHE A 22 -4.45 -7.31 -6.91
C PHE A 22 -4.91 -8.69 -7.41
N ARG A 23 -4.48 -9.78 -6.75
CA ARG A 23 -4.94 -11.14 -7.11
C ARG A 23 -6.44 -11.29 -6.84
N PHE A 24 -6.93 -10.72 -5.73
CA PHE A 24 -8.35 -10.73 -5.40
C PHE A 24 -9.18 -9.89 -6.37
N SER A 25 -8.68 -8.74 -6.81
CA SER A 25 -9.35 -7.88 -7.80
C SER A 25 -9.20 -8.37 -9.25
N GLN A 26 -8.41 -9.43 -9.48
CA GLN A 26 -8.05 -9.95 -10.81
C GLN A 26 -7.39 -8.89 -11.71
N ASP A 27 -6.70 -7.92 -11.12
CA ASP A 27 -5.98 -6.89 -11.85
C ASP A 27 -4.68 -7.46 -12.45
N MET A 28 -4.47 -7.19 -13.74
CA MET A 28 -3.27 -7.58 -14.49
C MET A 28 -2.54 -6.38 -15.08
N GLY A 29 -2.86 -5.18 -14.58
CA GLY A 29 -2.22 -3.93 -14.96
C GLY A 29 -0.74 -3.87 -14.59
N GLU A 30 -0.08 -2.81 -15.05
CA GLU A 30 1.37 -2.63 -14.90
C GLU A 30 1.82 -2.68 -13.42
N PHE A 31 1.05 -2.06 -12.52
CA PHE A 31 1.35 -2.09 -11.09
C PHE A 31 1.12 -3.47 -10.48
N ALA A 32 0.07 -4.20 -10.86
CA ALA A 32 -0.17 -5.56 -10.36
C ALA A 32 1.03 -6.47 -10.69
N LEU A 33 1.48 -6.46 -11.94
CA LEU A 33 2.66 -7.23 -12.38
C LEU A 33 3.94 -6.81 -11.66
N LEU A 34 4.08 -5.52 -11.38
CA LEU A 34 5.22 -4.97 -10.62
C LEU A 34 5.27 -5.54 -9.20
N PHE A 35 4.15 -5.55 -8.48
CA PHE A 35 4.07 -6.06 -7.12
C PHE A 35 4.17 -7.59 -7.05
N TYR A 36 3.62 -8.32 -8.03
CA TYR A 36 3.80 -9.78 -8.12
C TYR A 36 5.26 -10.17 -8.27
N LYS A 37 5.98 -9.45 -9.13
CA LYS A 37 7.39 -9.69 -9.34
C LYS A 37 8.21 -9.36 -8.09
N ALA A 38 7.91 -8.23 -7.43
CA ALA A 38 8.58 -7.86 -6.20
C ALA A 38 8.37 -8.90 -5.09
N ASP A 39 7.13 -9.37 -4.89
CA ASP A 39 6.76 -10.43 -3.93
C ASP A 39 7.53 -11.73 -4.19
N GLY A 40 7.54 -12.19 -5.46
CA GLY A 40 8.21 -13.41 -5.87
C GLY A 40 9.74 -13.35 -5.76
N ASP A 41 10.35 -12.26 -6.25
CA ASP A 41 11.81 -12.12 -6.31
C ASP A 41 12.41 -11.74 -4.95
N GLY A 42 11.63 -11.12 -4.06
CA GLY A 42 12.10 -10.59 -2.77
C GLY A 42 13.05 -9.39 -2.90
N ILE A 43 13.18 -8.83 -4.11
CA ILE A 43 14.04 -7.70 -4.45
C ILE A 43 13.28 -6.71 -5.33
N ILE A 44 13.77 -5.48 -5.39
CA ILE A 44 13.35 -4.48 -6.37
C ILE A 44 14.55 -3.79 -7.00
N SER A 45 14.51 -3.63 -8.32
CA SER A 45 15.50 -2.89 -9.10
C SER A 45 15.18 -1.39 -9.15
N GLY A 46 16.17 -0.57 -9.54
CA GLY A 46 16.06 0.89 -9.63
C GLY A 46 14.81 1.38 -10.34
N GLY A 47 14.58 0.93 -11.58
CA GLY A 47 13.41 1.37 -12.36
C GLY A 47 12.06 0.87 -11.82
N GLN A 48 12.06 -0.16 -10.98
CA GLN A 48 10.86 -0.62 -10.28
C GLN A 48 10.57 0.24 -9.05
N ILE A 49 11.61 0.74 -8.37
CA ILE A 49 11.47 1.60 -7.19
C ILE A 49 10.68 2.86 -7.54
N ASP A 50 11.01 3.52 -8.65
CA ASP A 50 10.33 4.77 -9.04
C ASP A 50 8.84 4.54 -9.31
N LYS A 51 8.50 3.47 -10.03
CA LYS A 51 7.11 3.10 -10.33
C LYS A 51 6.33 2.67 -9.08
N MET A 52 6.96 1.90 -8.19
CA MET A 52 6.33 1.54 -6.92
C MET A 52 6.12 2.77 -6.05
N LEU A 53 7.08 3.71 -6.07
CA LEU A 53 6.97 4.96 -5.30
C LEU A 53 5.83 5.84 -5.82
N GLU A 54 5.65 5.92 -7.13
CA GLU A 54 4.50 6.59 -7.76
C GLU A 54 3.18 5.97 -7.29
N TYR A 55 3.02 4.65 -7.44
CA TYR A 55 1.82 3.94 -7.00
C TYR A 55 1.49 4.18 -5.53
N VAL A 56 2.47 3.98 -4.65
CA VAL A 56 2.28 4.11 -3.20
C VAL A 56 1.98 5.56 -2.81
N THR A 57 2.61 6.54 -3.46
CA THR A 57 2.38 7.96 -3.14
C THR A 57 0.99 8.40 -3.56
N THR A 58 0.55 8.05 -4.78
CA THR A 58 -0.81 8.38 -5.26
C THR A 58 -1.86 7.68 -4.41
N GLY A 59 -1.71 6.38 -4.17
CA GLY A 59 -2.67 5.62 -3.37
C GLY A 59 -2.74 6.10 -1.92
N LEU A 60 -1.61 6.53 -1.33
CA LEU A 60 -1.59 7.11 0.00
C LEU A 60 -2.36 8.43 0.06
N GLU A 61 -2.19 9.32 -0.92
CA GLU A 61 -2.91 10.60 -0.95
C GLU A 61 -4.43 10.39 -1.02
N GLU A 62 -4.88 9.47 -1.87
CA GLU A 62 -6.30 9.13 -2.00
C GLU A 62 -6.85 8.48 -0.73
N LEU A 63 -6.09 7.56 -0.13
CA LEU A 63 -6.48 6.87 1.10
C LEU A 63 -6.60 7.84 2.28
N SER A 64 -5.60 8.72 2.49
CA SER A 64 -5.63 9.71 3.56
C SER A 64 -6.83 10.65 3.44
N LYS A 65 -7.15 11.11 2.23
CA LYS A 65 -8.36 11.93 1.96
C LYS A 65 -9.64 11.17 2.32
N ASN A 66 -9.71 9.89 1.96
CA ASN A 66 -10.88 9.04 2.26
C ASN A 66 -11.03 8.81 3.77
N ILE A 67 -9.94 8.50 4.47
CA ILE A 67 -9.91 8.33 5.93
C ILE A 67 -10.43 9.59 6.61
N GLN A 68 -9.88 10.76 6.26
CA GLN A 68 -10.28 12.03 6.87
C GLN A 68 -11.79 12.28 6.68
N TRP A 69 -12.29 12.12 5.45
CA TRP A 69 -13.70 12.30 5.16
C TRP A 69 -14.60 11.36 5.99
N ARG A 70 -14.20 10.08 6.13
CA ARG A 70 -14.95 9.10 6.93
C ARG A 70 -14.91 9.42 8.42
N GLU A 71 -13.79 9.89 8.94
CA GLU A 71 -13.68 10.31 10.34
C GLU A 71 -14.64 11.47 10.64
N GLU A 72 -14.72 12.46 9.74
CA GLU A 72 -15.66 13.57 9.87
C GLU A 72 -17.12 13.05 9.80
N PHE A 73 -17.42 12.20 8.83
CA PHE A 73 -18.76 11.62 8.67
C PHE A 73 -19.21 10.81 9.90
N LEU A 74 -18.35 9.99 10.49
CA LEU A 74 -18.70 9.15 11.64
C LEU A 74 -18.83 9.96 12.95
N LYS A 75 -18.17 11.11 13.07
CA LYS A 75 -18.39 12.03 14.19
C LYS A 75 -19.82 12.58 14.18
N ASP A 76 -20.33 12.88 13.00
CA ASP A 76 -21.69 13.42 12.82
C ASP A 76 -22.76 12.32 12.82
N ASN A 77 -22.38 11.05 12.64
CA ASN A 77 -23.29 9.91 12.50
C ASN A 77 -22.93 8.74 13.44
N THR A 78 -23.01 8.98 14.75
CA THR A 78 -22.59 8.03 15.82
C THR A 78 -23.35 6.69 15.86
N GLY A 79 -24.45 6.55 15.09
CA GLY A 79 -25.21 5.30 14.97
C GLY A 79 -24.70 4.33 13.89
N ILE A 80 -23.66 4.71 13.12
CA ILE A 80 -23.10 3.88 12.05
C ILE A 80 -21.89 3.10 12.57
N ASP A 81 -21.96 1.76 12.50
CA ASP A 81 -20.85 0.87 12.89
C ASP A 81 -19.91 0.59 11.70
N GLU A 82 -19.05 1.56 11.38
CA GLU A 82 -17.97 1.42 10.41
C GLU A 82 -16.57 1.51 11.05
N ILE A 83 -16.47 1.44 12.38
CA ILE A 83 -15.21 1.63 13.11
C ILE A 83 -14.14 0.64 12.64
N LYS A 84 -14.52 -0.64 12.46
CA LYS A 84 -13.59 -1.68 12.00
C LYS A 84 -13.04 -1.40 10.61
N MET A 85 -13.87 -0.88 9.70
CA MET A 85 -13.43 -0.56 8.35
C MET A 85 -12.49 0.65 8.36
N LEU A 86 -12.79 1.69 9.15
CA LEU A 86 -11.91 2.83 9.35
C LEU A 86 -10.55 2.41 9.94
N GLN A 87 -10.54 1.49 10.90
CA GLN A 87 -9.30 0.93 11.46
C GLN A 87 -8.48 0.18 10.41
N ASN A 88 -9.12 -0.66 9.59
CA ASN A 88 -8.42 -1.35 8.50
C ASN A 88 -7.80 -0.36 7.50
N MET A 89 -8.52 0.71 7.15
CA MET A 89 -7.99 1.75 6.26
C MET A 89 -6.75 2.41 6.84
N LYS A 90 -6.74 2.74 8.14
CA LYS A 90 -5.56 3.29 8.82
C LYS A 90 -4.38 2.32 8.84
N THR A 91 -4.64 1.03 9.03
CA THR A 91 -3.58 0.01 8.93
C THR A 91 -2.98 -0.02 7.52
N ILE A 92 -3.79 0.06 6.47
CA ILE A 92 -3.30 0.13 5.09
C ILE A 92 -2.49 1.42 4.87
N GLU A 93 -2.94 2.55 5.42
CA GLU A 93 -2.22 3.82 5.36
C GLU A 93 -0.82 3.73 5.98
N GLU A 94 -0.70 3.12 7.16
CA GLU A 94 0.58 2.86 7.81
C GLU A 94 1.48 1.96 6.95
N GLU A 95 0.92 0.90 6.35
CA GLU A 95 1.66 0.02 5.45
C GLU A 95 2.20 0.77 4.22
N TYR A 96 1.41 1.67 3.65
CA TYR A 96 1.82 2.51 2.51
C TYR A 96 2.92 3.50 2.91
N ILE A 97 2.82 4.12 4.09
CA ILE A 97 3.86 5.01 4.62
C ILE A 97 5.18 4.23 4.81
N GLU A 98 5.13 3.07 5.45
CA GLU A 98 6.30 2.23 5.69
C GLU A 98 6.98 1.81 4.37
N LEU A 99 6.19 1.39 3.37
CA LEU A 99 6.73 1.02 2.06
C LEU A 99 7.32 2.22 1.33
N ARG A 100 6.63 3.37 1.31
CA ARG A 100 7.12 4.62 0.71
C ARG A 100 8.47 5.01 1.30
N ASP A 101 8.59 4.99 2.63
CA ASP A 101 9.80 5.39 3.32
C ASP A 101 10.94 4.38 3.08
N PHE A 102 10.62 3.09 2.93
CA PHE A 102 11.58 2.09 2.47
C PHE A 102 12.06 2.36 1.03
N LEU A 103 11.18 2.80 0.14
CA LEU A 103 11.51 3.08 -1.27
C LEU A 103 12.32 4.37 -1.46
N LYS A 104 12.21 5.35 -0.54
CA LYS A 104 12.95 6.62 -0.59
C LYS A 104 14.39 6.58 -0.08
N LYS A 105 14.75 5.57 0.74
CA LYS A 105 16.07 5.45 1.40
C LYS A 105 17.26 5.31 0.46
#